data_AF-A0A7S3RVZ4-F1
#
_entry.id   AF-A0A7S3RVZ4-F1
#
_cell.length_a   1.000
_cell.length_b   1.000
_cell.length_c   1.000
_cell.angle_alpha   90.00
_cell.angle_beta   90.00
_cell.angle_gamma   90.00
#
_symmetry.space_group_name_H-M   'P 1'
#
loop_
_entity.id
_entity.type
_entity.pdbx_description
1 polymer ?
#
loop_
_entity_poly.entity_id
_entity_poly.type
_entity_poly.pdbx_seq_one_letter_code
_entity_poly.pdbx_strand_id
1 'polypeptide(L)'
;MDCTEKGAEAEAAWQKVFDTYKEKYPEDYAELNSIITGELPAGWADALPDFTPEDSGVATRIHSQTMLNALGSAIPGFIGGSADLAPSNMTLMKQFGDFQKDTAAERNVRYGVREHGMGAIANGIALHSPGFKSYCATFFIFSDYMRSAMRIAALSGAPTLFVMTH
;
A
#
# COMPACT_ATOMS: atom_id res chain seq x y z
N MET A 1 -8.26 -28.51 17.95
CA MET A 1 -9.69 -28.57 17.63
C MET A 1 -9.79 -28.48 16.12
N ASP A 2 -10.48 -29.44 15.50
CA ASP A 2 -10.77 -29.38 14.07
C ASP A 2 -11.85 -28.32 13.83
N CYS A 3 -11.58 -27.37 12.95
CA CYS A 3 -12.48 -26.27 12.60
C CYS A 3 -12.93 -26.34 11.13
N THR A 4 -12.71 -27.46 10.44
CA THR A 4 -12.95 -27.59 9.00
C THR A 4 -14.40 -27.30 8.63
N GLU A 5 -15.37 -27.93 9.31
CA GLU A 5 -16.80 -27.71 9.04
C GLU A 5 -17.22 -26.27 9.34
N LYS A 6 -16.81 -25.74 10.50
CA LYS A 6 -17.11 -24.33 10.89
C LYS A 6 -16.51 -23.32 9.91
N GLY A 7 -15.30 -23.59 9.40
CA GLY A 7 -14.65 -22.76 8.39
C GLY A 7 -15.39 -22.78 7.06
N ALA A 8 -15.77 -23.97 6.59
CA ALA A 8 -16.53 -24.15 5.34
C ALA A 8 -17.91 -23.47 5.42
N GLU A 9 -18.62 -23.58 6.55
CA GLU A 9 -19.90 -22.89 6.77
C GLU A 9 -19.74 -21.36 6.74
N ALA A 10 -18.70 -20.83 7.40
CA ALA A 10 -18.42 -19.41 7.44
C ALA A 10 -18.04 -18.85 6.06
N GLU A 11 -17.22 -19.57 5.30
CA GLU A 11 -16.83 -19.20 3.94
C GLU A 11 -18.02 -19.23 2.98
N ALA A 12 -18.87 -20.27 3.05
CA ALA A 12 -20.09 -20.35 2.24
C ALA A 12 -21.07 -19.20 2.55
N ALA A 13 -21.19 -18.84 3.83
CA ALA A 13 -22.00 -17.69 4.24
C ALA A 13 -21.43 -16.37 3.71
N TRP A 14 -20.11 -16.18 3.78
CA TRP A 14 -19.43 -15.01 3.21
C TRP A 14 -19.59 -14.93 1.70
N GLN A 15 -19.42 -16.05 0.98
CA GLN A 15 -19.55 -16.10 -0.48
C GLN A 15 -20.94 -15.68 -0.94
N LYS A 16 -22.00 -16.11 -0.24
CA LYS A 16 -23.37 -15.68 -0.55
C LYS A 16 -23.55 -14.17 -0.42
N VAL A 17 -22.94 -13.55 0.60
CA VAL A 17 -22.94 -12.09 0.77
C VAL A 17 -22.12 -11.41 -0.32
N PHE A 18 -20.96 -11.95 -0.67
CA PHE A 18 -20.08 -11.44 -1.72
C PHE A 18 -20.75 -11.48 -3.10
N ASP A 19 -21.46 -12.56 -3.44
CA ASP A 19 -22.23 -12.67 -4.69
C ASP A 19 -23.38 -11.67 -4.73
N THR A 20 -24.08 -11.48 -3.60
CA THR A 20 -25.12 -10.45 -3.50
C THR A 20 -24.53 -9.04 -3.64
N TYR A 21 -23.33 -8.81 -3.10
CA TYR A 21 -22.62 -7.53 -3.20
C TYR A 21 -22.22 -7.25 -4.64
N LYS A 22 -21.70 -8.25 -5.36
CA LYS A 22 -21.39 -8.18 -6.80
C LYS A 22 -22.57 -7.72 -7.64
N GLU A 23 -23.75 -8.29 -7.41
CA GLU A 23 -24.96 -7.95 -8.17
C GLU A 23 -25.46 -6.53 -7.85
N LYS A 24 -25.35 -6.09 -6.59
CA LYS A 24 -25.88 -4.80 -6.13
C LYS A 24 -24.94 -3.62 -6.36
N TYR A 25 -23.63 -3.84 -6.28
CA TYR A 25 -22.59 -2.82 -6.32
C TYR A 25 -21.48 -3.25 -7.29
N PRO A 26 -21.75 -3.32 -8.61
CA PRO A 26 -20.82 -3.90 -9.57
C PRO A 26 -19.50 -3.13 -9.69
N GLU A 27 -19.53 -1.80 -9.52
CA GLU A 27 -18.33 -0.95 -9.55
C GLU A 27 -17.45 -1.18 -8.31
N ASP A 28 -18.03 -1.06 -7.11
CA ASP A 28 -17.30 -1.31 -5.85
C ASP A 28 -16.80 -2.76 -5.76
N TYR A 29 -17.59 -3.71 -6.26
CA TYR A 29 -17.16 -5.10 -6.40
C TYR A 29 -15.94 -5.23 -7.31
N ALA A 30 -15.92 -4.54 -8.45
CA ALA A 30 -14.78 -4.61 -9.36
C ALA A 30 -13.51 -4.08 -8.68
N GLU A 31 -13.61 -2.98 -7.94
CA GLU A 31 -12.51 -2.45 -7.12
C GLU A 31 -12.08 -3.44 -6.04
N LEU A 32 -13.01 -3.92 -5.21
CA LEU A 32 -12.71 -4.87 -4.13
C LEU A 32 -12.11 -6.17 -4.67
N ASN A 33 -12.65 -6.69 -5.76
CA ASN A 33 -12.17 -7.90 -6.41
C ASN A 33 -10.74 -7.69 -6.96
N SER A 34 -10.44 -6.52 -7.53
CA SER A 34 -9.06 -6.19 -7.96
C SER A 34 -8.07 -6.21 -6.79
N ILE A 35 -8.49 -5.77 -5.60
CA ILE A 35 -7.68 -5.85 -4.38
C ILE A 35 -7.49 -7.31 -3.97
N ILE A 36 -8.57 -8.11 -3.93
CA ILE A 36 -8.55 -9.53 -3.53
C ILE A 36 -7.67 -10.38 -4.47
N THR A 37 -7.78 -10.17 -5.78
CA THR A 37 -7.05 -10.97 -6.78
C THR A 37 -5.64 -10.43 -7.06
N GLY A 38 -5.41 -9.15 -6.78
CA GLY A 38 -4.18 -8.45 -7.13
C GLY A 38 -4.08 -8.02 -8.59
N GLU A 39 -5.17 -8.12 -9.34
CA GLU A 39 -5.25 -7.59 -10.70
C GLU A 39 -5.14 -6.06 -10.67
N LEU A 40 -4.15 -5.52 -11.39
CA LEU A 40 -3.97 -4.07 -11.47
C LEU A 40 -4.98 -3.48 -12.45
N PRO A 41 -5.53 -2.28 -12.18
CA PRO A 41 -6.43 -1.60 -13.10
C PRO A 41 -5.80 -1.43 -14.49
N ALA A 42 -6.57 -1.63 -15.55
CA ALA A 42 -6.11 -1.39 -16.92
C ALA A 42 -5.63 0.06 -17.07
N GLY A 43 -4.47 0.26 -17.71
CA GLY A 43 -3.90 1.60 -17.92
C GLY A 43 -3.31 2.26 -16.68
N TRP A 44 -3.15 1.56 -15.55
CA TRP A 44 -2.55 2.14 -14.33
C TRP A 44 -1.17 2.78 -14.58
N ALA A 45 -0.39 2.19 -15.50
CA ALA A 45 0.94 2.66 -15.84
C ALA A 45 0.93 3.95 -16.68
N ASP A 46 -0.15 4.20 -17.42
CA ASP A 46 -0.31 5.41 -18.25
C ASP A 46 -0.49 6.66 -17.37
N ALA A 47 -0.81 6.48 -16.08
CA ALA A 47 -0.86 7.56 -15.10
C ALA A 47 0.54 8.04 -14.66
N LEU A 48 1.61 7.28 -14.95
CA LEU A 48 2.96 7.66 -14.55
C LEU A 48 3.48 8.80 -15.43
N PRO A 49 4.05 9.86 -14.83
CA PRO A 49 4.64 10.94 -15.60
C PRO A 49 5.95 10.50 -16.26
N ASP A 50 6.16 10.94 -17.49
CA ASP A 50 7.45 10.87 -18.15
C ASP A 50 8.35 12.06 -17.75
N PHE A 51 9.66 11.84 -17.82
CA PHE A 51 10.66 12.88 -17.62
C PHE A 51 11.63 12.90 -18.79
N THR A 52 12.00 14.10 -19.21
CA THR A 52 12.83 14.38 -20.39
C THR A 52 14.13 15.09 -19.99
N PRO A 53 15.19 15.05 -20.82
CA PRO A 53 16.42 15.80 -20.57
C PRO A 53 16.23 17.32 -20.46
N GLU A 54 15.15 17.86 -21.02
CA GLU A 54 14.81 19.28 -20.99
C GLU A 54 14.19 19.73 -19.66
N ASP A 55 13.71 18.79 -18.84
CA ASP A 55 13.10 19.10 -17.54
C ASP A 55 14.14 19.63 -16.54
N SER A 56 13.69 20.52 -15.65
CA SER A 56 14.54 21.03 -14.58
C SER A 56 14.97 19.89 -13.65
N GLY A 57 16.27 19.81 -13.34
CA GLY A 57 16.80 18.82 -12.41
C GLY A 57 16.23 19.00 -11.00
N VAL A 58 15.57 17.97 -10.48
CA VAL A 58 15.08 17.90 -9.10
C VAL A 58 15.63 16.67 -8.39
N ALA A 59 15.57 16.67 -7.05
CA ALA A 59 16.01 15.51 -6.27
C ALA A 59 15.15 14.27 -6.57
N THR A 60 15.75 13.07 -6.57
CA THR A 60 15.02 11.81 -6.83
C THR A 60 13.87 11.55 -5.87
N ARG A 61 13.93 12.03 -4.62
CA ARG A 61 12.79 12.00 -3.68
C ARG A 61 11.57 12.79 -4.18
N ILE A 62 11.79 13.86 -4.95
CA ILE A 62 10.72 14.67 -5.54
C ILE A 62 10.11 13.90 -6.71
N HIS A 63 10.93 13.28 -7.58
CA HIS A 63 10.42 12.37 -8.61
C HIS A 63 9.63 11.20 -7.99
N SER A 64 10.13 10.63 -6.88
CA SER A 64 9.44 9.58 -6.12
C SER A 64 8.08 10.04 -5.60
N GLN A 65 7.96 11.28 -5.09
CA GLN A 65 6.66 11.85 -4.70
C GLN A 65 5.68 11.89 -5.86
N THR A 66 6.12 12.38 -7.03
CA THR A 66 5.27 12.52 -8.20
C THR A 66 4.75 11.15 -8.64
N MET A 67 5.64 10.17 -8.76
CA MET A 67 5.29 8.78 -9.08
C MET A 67 4.33 8.18 -8.04
N LEU A 68 4.61 8.39 -6.75
CA LEU A 68 3.80 7.87 -5.64
C LEU A 68 2.38 8.44 -5.64
N ASN A 69 2.20 9.73 -5.94
CA ASN A 69 0.88 10.35 -6.02
C ASN A 69 0.09 9.87 -7.25
N ALA A 70 0.76 9.67 -8.39
CA ALA A 70 0.16 9.08 -9.59
C ALA A 70 -0.32 7.64 -9.31
N LEU A 71 0.56 6.80 -8.74
CA LEU A 71 0.24 5.42 -8.35
C LEU A 71 -0.91 5.36 -7.35
N GLY A 72 -0.89 6.22 -6.31
CA GLY A 72 -1.94 6.25 -5.30
C GLY A 72 -3.33 6.53 -5.89
N SER A 73 -3.40 7.31 -6.98
CA SER A 73 -4.66 7.60 -7.66
C SER A 73 -5.07 6.49 -8.64
N ALA A 74 -4.10 5.82 -9.26
CA ALA A 74 -4.34 4.79 -10.27
C ALA A 74 -4.58 3.39 -9.68
N ILE A 75 -4.10 3.11 -8.46
CA ILE A 75 -4.15 1.78 -7.84
C ILE A 75 -4.98 1.85 -6.54
N PRO A 76 -6.19 1.24 -6.49
CA PRO A 76 -7.05 1.28 -5.31
C PRO A 76 -6.41 0.76 -4.02
N GLY A 77 -5.63 -0.31 -4.11
CA GLY A 77 -4.95 -0.92 -2.96
C GLY A 77 -3.63 -0.24 -2.54
N PHE A 78 -3.31 0.95 -3.06
CA PHE A 78 -2.05 1.63 -2.74
C PHE A 78 -2.15 2.43 -1.43
N ILE A 79 -1.33 2.07 -0.44
CA ILE A 79 -1.41 2.61 0.92
C ILE A 79 -0.01 2.70 1.53
N GLY A 80 0.25 3.67 2.40
CA GLY A 80 1.53 3.70 3.09
C GLY A 80 1.82 5.02 3.77
N GLY A 81 3.06 5.21 4.19
CA GLY A 81 3.45 6.42 4.86
C GLY A 81 4.91 6.45 5.29
N SER A 82 5.19 7.17 6.37
CA SER A 82 6.55 7.44 6.82
C SER A 82 6.67 7.36 8.34
N ALA A 83 7.88 7.05 8.81
CA ALA A 83 8.27 7.10 10.20
C ALA A 83 8.51 8.55 10.67
N ASP A 84 7.43 9.36 10.70
CA ASP A 84 7.44 10.80 11.06
C ASP A 84 8.26 11.71 10.14
N LEU A 85 8.64 11.23 8.95
CA LEU A 85 9.49 11.94 8.00
C LEU A 85 8.78 12.24 6.67
N ALA A 86 7.44 12.18 6.60
CA ALA A 86 6.71 12.31 5.34
C ALA A 86 7.04 13.60 4.53
N PRO A 87 7.16 14.79 5.14
CA PRO A 87 7.60 15.99 4.42
C PRO A 87 9.05 15.90 3.93
N SER A 88 9.92 15.22 4.67
CA SER A 88 11.35 15.07 4.35
C SER A 88 11.62 14.02 3.27
N ASN A 89 10.92 12.88 3.36
CA ASN A 89 10.97 11.79 2.40
C ASN A 89 10.15 12.10 1.14
N MET A 90 9.27 13.10 1.20
CA MET A 90 8.33 13.48 0.14
C MET A 90 7.28 12.40 -0.16
N THR A 91 6.80 11.69 0.86
CA THR A 91 5.96 10.50 0.69
C THR A 91 4.49 10.68 1.09
N LEU A 92 4.00 11.92 1.17
CA LEU A 92 2.58 12.18 1.38
C LEU A 92 1.81 12.03 0.06
N MET A 93 0.74 11.24 0.07
CA MET A 93 -0.26 11.20 -0.99
C MET A 93 -1.21 12.38 -0.80
N LYS A 94 -1.13 13.37 -1.69
CA LYS A 94 -1.84 14.66 -1.60
C LYS A 94 -3.34 14.53 -1.81
N GLN A 95 -3.78 13.48 -2.49
CA GLN A 95 -5.19 13.18 -2.77
C GLN A 95 -5.89 12.44 -1.63
N PHE A 96 -5.16 11.99 -0.60
CA PHE A 96 -5.71 11.28 0.54
C PHE A 96 -5.38 12.01 1.85
N GLY A 97 -6.24 11.84 2.84
CA GLY A 97 -6.01 12.21 4.23
C GLY A 97 -5.20 11.16 4.99
N ASP A 98 -5.27 11.25 6.32
CA ASP A 98 -4.56 10.35 7.23
C ASP A 98 -5.43 9.16 7.63
N PHE A 99 -4.88 7.96 7.53
CA PHE A 99 -5.49 6.75 8.08
C PHE A 99 -5.54 6.84 9.61
N GLN A 100 -6.73 7.05 10.17
CA GLN A 100 -6.98 7.16 11.61
C GLN A 100 -8.25 6.41 12.00
N LYS A 101 -8.51 6.30 13.30
CA LYS A 101 -9.69 5.63 13.87
C LYS A 101 -11.00 6.05 13.19
N ASP A 102 -11.19 7.35 12.97
CA ASP A 102 -12.44 7.91 12.43
C ASP A 102 -12.38 8.14 10.91
N THR A 103 -11.21 7.87 10.28
CA THR A 103 -10.94 8.09 8.85
C THR A 103 -10.23 6.87 8.24
N ALA A 104 -10.71 5.67 8.54
CA ALA A 104 -10.08 4.41 8.14
C ALA A 104 -10.05 4.17 6.61
N ALA A 105 -10.80 4.95 5.83
CA ALA A 105 -10.76 4.91 4.37
C ALA A 105 -9.55 5.67 3.76
N GLU A 106 -8.89 6.51 4.56
CA GLU A 106 -7.74 7.30 4.11
C GLU A 106 -6.46 6.48 4.02
N ARG A 107 -5.47 6.95 3.26
CA ARG A 107 -4.34 6.12 2.82
C ARG A 107 -2.97 6.56 3.33
N ASN A 108 -2.84 7.72 3.97
CA ASN A 108 -1.57 8.14 4.58
C ASN A 108 -1.43 7.59 6.01
N VAL A 109 -0.55 6.62 6.21
CA VAL A 109 -0.29 6.02 7.52
C VAL A 109 0.77 6.82 8.28
N ARG A 110 0.41 7.33 9.46
CA ARG A 110 1.32 8.03 10.38
C ARG A 110 1.97 7.03 11.34
N TYR A 111 3.08 6.41 10.92
CA TYR A 111 3.76 5.40 11.72
C TYR A 111 4.42 5.96 13.00
N GLY A 112 4.75 7.25 13.01
CA GLY A 112 5.63 7.86 14.03
C GLY A 112 7.08 7.35 13.91
N VAL A 113 7.97 7.74 14.83
CA VAL A 113 9.39 7.31 14.82
C VAL A 113 9.51 5.83 15.26
N ARG A 114 9.16 4.91 14.35
CA ARG A 114 8.97 3.47 14.62
C ARG A 114 9.35 2.60 13.43
N GLU A 115 10.55 2.75 12.88
CA GLU A 115 10.99 2.12 11.63
C GLU A 115 10.79 0.60 11.62
N HIS A 116 11.19 -0.10 12.68
CA HIS A 116 11.04 -1.56 12.76
C HIS A 116 9.56 -1.96 12.70
N GLY A 117 8.73 -1.34 13.53
CA GLY A 117 7.28 -1.60 13.55
C GLY A 117 6.61 -1.24 12.23
N MET A 118 6.99 -0.11 11.64
CA MET A 118 6.54 0.35 10.32
C MET A 118 6.84 -0.70 9.24
N GLY A 119 8.08 -1.21 9.16
CA GLY A 119 8.46 -2.23 8.20
C GLY A 119 7.66 -3.53 8.38
N ALA A 120 7.48 -3.97 9.62
CA ALA A 120 6.69 -5.18 9.91
C ALA A 120 5.20 -5.02 9.57
N ILE A 121 4.61 -3.86 9.89
CA ILE A 121 3.22 -3.53 9.54
C ILE A 121 3.04 -3.47 8.03
N ALA A 122 3.94 -2.80 7.30
CA ALA A 122 3.87 -2.72 5.84
C ALA A 122 3.92 -4.11 5.20
N ASN A 123 4.81 -5.00 5.66
CA ASN A 123 4.81 -6.40 5.21
C ASN A 123 3.48 -7.10 5.47
N GLY A 124 2.89 -6.91 6.66
CA GLY A 124 1.58 -7.47 6.99
C GLY A 124 0.47 -6.99 6.06
N ILE A 125 0.47 -5.71 5.69
CA ILE A 125 -0.48 -5.14 4.73
C ILE A 125 -0.30 -5.79 3.34
N ALA A 126 0.94 -5.85 2.83
CA ALA A 126 1.23 -6.45 1.53
C ALA A 126 0.88 -7.96 1.45
N LEU A 127 0.98 -8.68 2.57
CA LEU A 127 0.63 -10.10 2.65
C LEU A 127 -0.86 -10.35 2.91
N HIS A 128 -1.60 -9.35 3.38
CA HIS A 128 -3.02 -9.50 3.70
C HIS A 128 -3.85 -9.78 2.44
N SER A 129 -3.54 -9.09 1.34
CA SER A 129 -4.17 -9.32 0.04
C SER A 129 -3.23 -8.93 -1.11
N PRO A 130 -3.16 -9.70 -2.21
CA PRO A 130 -2.24 -9.44 -3.33
C PRO A 130 -2.36 -8.04 -3.97
N GLY A 131 -3.53 -7.41 -3.91
CA GLY A 131 -3.76 -6.08 -4.46
C GLY A 131 -3.37 -4.93 -3.54
N PHE A 132 -3.07 -5.19 -2.26
CA PHE A 132 -2.48 -4.15 -1.42
C PHE A 132 -1.02 -3.89 -1.82
N LYS A 133 -0.76 -2.66 -2.27
CA LYS A 133 0.58 -2.16 -2.58
C LYS A 133 0.98 -1.22 -1.44
N SER A 134 1.62 -1.79 -0.43
CA SER A 134 2.06 -1.03 0.74
C SER A 134 3.43 -0.40 0.54
N TYR A 135 3.62 0.85 0.95
CA TYR A 135 4.94 1.45 1.09
C TYR A 135 5.23 1.97 2.49
N CYS A 136 6.51 2.05 2.84
CA CYS A 136 6.95 2.73 4.03
C CYS A 136 8.25 3.51 3.79
N ALA A 137 8.46 4.58 4.55
CA ALA A 137 9.51 5.55 4.27
C ALA A 137 10.25 6.04 5.51
N THR A 138 11.56 6.18 5.39
CA THR A 138 12.44 6.83 6.38
C THR A 138 13.72 7.32 5.68
N PHE A 139 14.69 7.83 6.45
CA PHE A 139 16.03 8.09 5.94
C PHE A 139 16.82 6.80 5.76
N PHE A 140 17.67 6.75 4.74
CA PHE A 140 18.40 5.53 4.39
C PHE A 140 19.31 5.05 5.53
N ILE A 141 19.92 5.97 6.27
CA ILE A 141 20.71 5.65 7.47
C ILE A 141 19.89 4.93 8.57
N PHE A 142 18.59 5.16 8.67
CA PHE A 142 17.72 4.49 9.64
C PHE A 142 17.15 3.16 9.14
N SER A 143 17.49 2.74 7.91
CA SER A 143 17.15 1.39 7.44
C SER A 143 17.71 0.30 8.35
N ASP A 144 18.80 0.57 9.08
CA ASP A 144 19.35 -0.32 10.10
C ASP A 144 18.33 -0.68 11.19
N TYR A 145 17.45 0.25 11.59
CA TYR A 145 16.40 0.00 12.58
C TYR A 145 15.34 -0.99 12.09
N MET A 146 15.16 -1.13 10.77
CA MET A 146 14.15 -2.00 10.17
C MET A 146 14.74 -3.10 9.29
N ARG A 147 16.05 -3.31 9.34
CA ARG A 147 16.76 -4.32 8.55
C ARG A 147 16.18 -5.72 8.74
N SER A 148 15.78 -6.07 9.95
CA SER A 148 15.11 -7.34 10.25
C SER A 148 13.76 -7.46 9.53
N ALA A 149 12.94 -6.40 9.51
CA ALA A 149 11.68 -6.39 8.78
C ALA A 149 11.88 -6.48 7.26
N MET A 150 12.88 -5.79 6.71
CA MET A 150 13.25 -5.92 5.28
C MET A 150 13.70 -7.35 4.94
N ARG A 151 14.47 -7.98 5.83
CA ARG A 151 14.86 -9.39 5.68
C ARG A 151 13.65 -10.32 5.67
N ILE A 152 12.68 -10.09 6.56
CA ILE A 152 11.43 -10.88 6.58
C ILE A 152 10.64 -10.66 5.30
N ALA A 153 10.55 -9.44 4.78
CA ALA A 153 9.87 -9.17 3.51
C ALA A 153 10.43 -10.03 2.36
N ALA A 154 11.77 -10.08 2.24
CA ALA A 154 12.43 -10.89 1.23
C ALA A 154 12.18 -12.40 1.42
N LEU A 155 12.19 -12.89 2.66
CA LEU A 155 11.97 -14.32 2.95
C LEU A 155 10.51 -14.75 2.78
N SER A 156 9.57 -13.88 3.10
CA SER A 156 8.13 -14.17 3.00
C SER A 156 7.55 -13.85 1.63
N GLY A 157 8.35 -13.29 0.71
CA GLY A 157 7.86 -12.82 -0.59
C GLY A 157 6.90 -11.63 -0.49
N ALA A 158 6.99 -10.82 0.57
CA ALA A 158 6.14 -9.64 0.72
C ALA A 158 6.61 -8.53 -0.23
N PRO A 159 5.78 -8.04 -1.17
CA PRO A 159 6.16 -7.03 -2.15
C PRO A 159 6.12 -5.59 -1.57
N THR A 160 6.64 -5.40 -0.36
CA THR A 160 6.65 -4.10 0.33
C THR A 160 7.60 -3.12 -0.35
N LEU A 161 7.12 -1.91 -0.59
CA LEU A 161 7.92 -0.83 -1.18
C LEU A 161 8.64 -0.04 -0.06
N PHE A 162 9.96 -0.02 -0.11
CA PHE A 162 10.80 0.70 0.87
C PHE A 162 11.32 2.00 0.24
N VAL A 163 10.74 3.14 0.62
CA VAL A 163 11.15 4.47 0.15
C VAL A 163 12.20 5.05 1.09
N MET A 164 13.48 4.85 0.75
CA MET A 164 14.62 5.30 1.54
C MET A 164 15.23 6.54 0.90
N THR A 165 15.18 7.67 1.61
CA THR A 165 15.75 8.95 1.12
C THR A 165 16.99 9.34 1.92
N HIS A 166 17.80 10.27 1.40
CA HIS A 166 19.08 10.68 2.02
C HIS A 166 19.95 9.45 2.32
#